data_AF-A0A0N4WNC2-F1
#
_entry.id   AF-A0A0N4WNC2-F1
#
_cell.length_a   1.000
_cell.length_b   1.000
_cell.length_c   1.000
_cell.angle_alpha   90.00
_cell.angle_beta   90.00
_cell.angle_gamma   90.00
#
_symmetry.space_group_name_H-M   'P 1'
#
loop_
_entity.id
_entity.type
_entity.pdbx_description
1 polymer ?
#
loop_
_entity_poly.entity_id
_entity_poly.type
_entity_poly.pdbx_seq_one_letter_code
_entity_poly.pdbx_strand_id
1 'polypeptide(L)'
;MYCCNQTRYVILALSLLGLTLIFSNSIAFNFTIICMDDVRSEYYQKTANTSDAAPHWLESSARINSLFSAIAIGCLIGTIPGPFLIHRIGVWGTMTTYGALSTFATLAFPFAVRTGFVAVFIMRVLQGIGTSLSSPLTGLVASQWSTTKSAGTFVAILSCHIQFCSIFTMPVAGALCETSLGWPSVFYLQVITA
;
A
#
# COMPACT_ATOMS: atom_id res chain seq x y z
N MET A 1 36.74 -9.24 5.72
CA MET A 1 37.14 -8.70 4.40
C MET A 1 36.04 -7.73 3.97
N TYR A 2 36.24 -6.44 4.24
CA TYR A 2 35.22 -5.37 4.18
C TYR A 2 35.32 -4.62 2.84
N CYS A 3 34.32 -4.74 1.95
CA CYS A 3 34.11 -3.79 0.85
C CYS A 3 33.44 -2.51 1.40
N CYS A 4 34.25 -1.61 1.93
CA CYS A 4 33.85 -0.56 2.88
C CYS A 4 33.39 0.77 2.23
N ASN A 5 32.43 0.76 1.28
CA ASN A 5 31.62 1.96 0.96
C ASN A 5 30.35 1.66 0.12
N GLN A 6 30.41 0.68 -0.78
CA GLN A 6 29.31 0.41 -1.74
C GLN A 6 28.10 -0.28 -1.10
N THR A 7 28.30 -1.11 -0.07
CA THR A 7 27.24 -1.89 0.59
C THR A 7 26.16 -1.00 1.20
N ARG A 8 26.51 0.21 1.66
CA ARG A 8 25.57 1.18 2.24
C ARG A 8 24.59 1.73 1.20
N TYR A 9 25.08 1.99 -0.01
CA TYR A 9 24.23 2.45 -1.11
C TYR A 9 23.33 1.33 -1.65
N VAL A 10 23.82 0.08 -1.66
CA VAL A 10 23.00 -1.09 -2.00
C VAL A 10 21.85 -1.26 -1.00
N ILE A 11 22.15 -1.20 0.30
CA ILE A 11 21.14 -1.27 1.36
C ILE A 11 20.14 -0.11 1.24
N LEU A 12 20.63 1.11 1.00
CA LEU A 12 19.79 2.28 0.78
C LEU A 12 18.82 2.08 -0.39
N ALA A 13 19.32 1.58 -1.54
CA ALA A 13 18.50 1.33 -2.71
C ALA A 13 17.46 0.22 -2.47
N LEU A 14 17.85 -0.88 -1.81
CA LEU A 14 16.94 -1.97 -1.46
C LEU A 14 15.86 -1.53 -0.49
N SER A 15 16.21 -0.78 0.56
CA SER A 15 15.23 -0.22 1.50
C SER A 15 14.32 0.79 0.82
N LEU A 16 14.84 1.65 -0.05
CA LEU A 16 14.03 2.59 -0.82
C LEU A 16 13.00 1.85 -1.69
N LEU A 17 13.44 0.86 -2.47
CA LEU A 17 12.56 0.07 -3.33
C LEU A 17 11.50 -0.69 -2.52
N GLY A 18 11.90 -1.37 -1.43
CA GLY A 18 10.96 -2.10 -0.57
C GLY A 18 9.91 -1.18 0.06
N LEU A 19 10.32 -0.01 0.56
CA LEU A 19 9.39 0.98 1.11
C LEU A 19 8.46 1.55 0.03
N THR A 20 8.98 1.83 -1.17
CA THR A 20 8.19 2.29 -2.31
C THR A 20 7.11 1.28 -2.67
N LEU A 21 7.45 -0.01 -2.75
CA LEU A 21 6.51 -1.08 -3.13
C LEU A 21 5.41 -1.27 -2.10
N ILE A 22 5.76 -1.32 -0.80
CA ILE A 22 4.77 -1.43 0.28
C ILE A 22 3.80 -0.25 0.27
N PHE A 23 4.31 0.97 0.02
CA PHE A 23 3.47 2.16 -0.05
C PHE A 23 2.62 2.20 -1.32
N SER A 24 3.15 1.70 -2.44
CA SER A 24 2.46 1.49 -3.72
C SER A 24 1.16 0.71 -3.55
N ASN A 25 1.21 -0.41 -2.81
CA ASN A 25 0.05 -1.24 -2.52
C ASN A 25 -1.11 -0.43 -1.89
N SER A 26 -0.81 0.44 -0.93
CA SER A 26 -1.82 1.24 -0.24
C SER A 26 -2.40 2.38 -1.08
N ILE A 27 -1.62 2.93 -2.01
CA ILE A 27 -2.08 4.03 -2.88
C ILE A 27 -2.75 3.55 -4.17
N ALA A 28 -2.60 2.27 -4.56
CA ALA A 28 -3.18 1.71 -5.77
C ALA A 28 -4.68 2.04 -5.90
N PHE A 29 -5.45 1.74 -4.86
CA PHE A 29 -6.89 2.00 -4.83
C PHE A 29 -7.25 3.48 -5.09
N ASN A 30 -6.42 4.43 -4.69
CA ASN A 30 -6.74 5.86 -4.81
C ASN A 30 -6.99 6.26 -6.26
N PHE A 31 -6.31 5.61 -7.20
CA PHE A 31 -6.58 5.79 -8.62
C PHE A 31 -7.54 4.72 -9.16
N THR A 32 -7.35 3.45 -8.78
CA THR A 32 -8.12 2.35 -9.38
C THR A 32 -9.62 2.42 -9.07
N ILE A 33 -10.04 3.10 -8.00
CA ILE A 33 -11.46 3.31 -7.69
C ILE A 33 -12.22 3.98 -8.85
N ILE A 34 -11.54 4.83 -9.63
CA ILE A 34 -12.14 5.55 -10.78
C ILE A 34 -12.56 4.55 -11.87
N CYS A 35 -11.85 3.43 -11.98
CA CYS A 35 -12.05 2.45 -13.05
C CYS A 35 -13.03 1.32 -12.69
N MET A 36 -13.68 1.37 -11.52
CA MET A 36 -14.58 0.31 -11.01
C MET A 36 -16.03 0.48 -11.52
N ASP A 37 -16.19 0.84 -12.79
CA ASP A 37 -17.51 1.03 -13.40
C ASP A 37 -18.23 -0.28 -13.70
N ASP A 38 -17.48 -1.35 -13.93
CA ASP A 38 -18.00 -2.72 -14.04
C ASP A 38 -18.74 -3.14 -12.76
N VAL A 39 -18.13 -2.91 -11.58
CA VAL A 39 -18.72 -3.21 -10.27
C VAL A 39 -20.02 -2.43 -10.05
N ARG A 40 -20.04 -1.17 -10.46
CA ARG A 40 -21.23 -0.32 -10.42
C ARG A 40 -22.33 -0.87 -11.31
N SER A 41 -22.00 -1.20 -12.57
CA SER A 41 -22.96 -1.72 -13.56
C SER A 41 -23.57 -3.06 -13.13
N GLU A 42 -22.77 -3.97 -12.59
CA GLU A 42 -23.22 -5.28 -12.10
C GLU A 42 -24.21 -5.13 -10.95
N TYR A 43 -23.94 -4.21 -10.01
CA TYR A 43 -24.84 -3.91 -8.90
C TYR A 43 -26.20 -3.37 -9.37
N TYR A 44 -26.19 -2.40 -10.30
CA TYR A 44 -27.44 -1.84 -10.83
C TYR A 44 -28.22 -2.84 -11.67
N GLN A 45 -27.56 -3.69 -12.46
CA GLN A 45 -28.22 -4.75 -13.22
C GLN A 45 -28.91 -5.75 -12.28
N LYS A 46 -28.27 -6.12 -11.18
CA LYS A 46 -28.84 -7.03 -10.18
C LYS A 46 -30.00 -6.40 -9.40
N THR A 47 -29.93 -5.10 -9.17
CA THR A 47 -30.92 -4.35 -8.37
C THR A 47 -32.07 -3.79 -9.22
N ALA A 48 -31.95 -3.78 -10.55
CA ALA A 48 -32.97 -3.24 -11.48
C ALA A 48 -34.37 -3.84 -11.31
N ASN A 49 -34.47 -5.09 -10.84
CA ASN A 49 -35.75 -5.77 -10.60
C ASN A 49 -36.34 -5.50 -9.20
N THR A 50 -35.67 -4.72 -8.36
CA THR A 50 -36.05 -4.44 -6.98
C THR A 50 -36.39 -2.97 -6.84
N SER A 51 -37.60 -2.65 -6.38
CA SER A 51 -38.11 -1.28 -6.26
C SER A 51 -37.38 -0.41 -5.21
N ASP A 52 -36.55 -1.00 -4.34
CA ASP A 52 -35.73 -0.33 -3.32
C ASP A 52 -34.24 -0.30 -3.71
N ALA A 53 -33.92 0.24 -4.89
CA ALA A 53 -32.54 0.34 -5.35
C ALA A 53 -31.76 1.43 -4.58
N ALA A 54 -31.22 1.08 -3.42
CA ALA A 54 -30.29 1.94 -2.69
C ALA A 54 -28.99 2.15 -3.51
N PRO A 55 -28.42 3.36 -3.53
CA PRO A 55 -27.20 3.65 -4.28
C PRO A 55 -26.02 2.84 -3.74
N HIS A 56 -25.19 2.33 -4.66
CA HIS A 56 -24.00 1.54 -4.33
C HIS A 56 -23.04 2.34 -3.42
N TRP A 57 -22.19 1.64 -2.67
CA TRP A 57 -21.26 2.33 -1.76
C TRP A 57 -20.21 3.17 -2.48
N LEU A 58 -19.88 2.83 -3.73
CA LEU A 58 -19.00 3.60 -4.63
C LEU A 58 -19.57 4.97 -5.03
N GLU A 59 -20.89 5.20 -4.94
CA GLU A 59 -21.49 6.50 -5.29
C GLU A 59 -21.41 7.50 -4.15
N SER A 60 -21.20 7.03 -2.92
CA SER A 60 -21.21 7.90 -1.74
C SER A 60 -19.80 8.39 -1.42
N SER A 61 -19.56 9.68 -1.62
CA SER A 61 -18.29 10.33 -1.25
C SER A 61 -17.93 10.12 0.22
N ALA A 62 -18.92 10.06 1.12
CA ALA A 62 -18.68 9.79 2.54
C ALA A 62 -18.07 8.39 2.78
N ARG A 63 -18.58 7.37 2.08
CA ARG A 63 -18.04 6.00 2.18
C ARG A 63 -16.68 5.89 1.53
N ILE A 64 -16.47 6.50 0.36
CA ILE A 64 -15.15 6.55 -0.28
C ILE A 64 -14.12 7.22 0.65
N ASN A 65 -14.47 8.37 1.23
CA ASN A 65 -13.59 9.08 2.15
C ASN A 65 -13.24 8.25 3.39
N SER A 66 -14.18 7.44 3.88
CA SER A 66 -13.91 6.51 4.97
C SER A 66 -12.93 5.39 4.59
N LEU A 67 -12.88 4.97 3.31
CA LEU A 67 -11.88 4.01 2.83
C LEU A 67 -10.49 4.65 2.73
N PHE A 68 -10.39 5.94 2.44
CA PHE A 68 -9.12 6.67 2.51
C PHE A 68 -8.64 6.84 3.95
N SER A 69 -9.54 7.13 4.89
CA SER A 69 -9.18 7.23 6.32
C SER A 69 -8.87 5.87 6.97
N ALA A 70 -9.39 4.77 6.43
CA ALA A 70 -9.09 3.42 6.90
C ALA A 70 -7.59 3.10 6.93
N ILE A 71 -6.81 3.62 5.96
CA ILE A 71 -5.35 3.49 5.97
C ILE A 71 -4.75 4.14 7.21
N ALA A 72 -5.18 5.36 7.55
CA ALA A 72 -4.67 6.08 8.71
C ALA A 72 -4.99 5.34 10.02
N ILE A 73 -6.20 4.76 10.11
CA ILE A 73 -6.59 3.90 11.24
C ILE A 73 -5.65 2.68 11.33
N GLY A 74 -5.41 2.01 10.20
CA GLY A 74 -4.45 0.90 10.11
C GLY A 74 -3.03 1.31 10.52
N CYS A 75 -2.58 2.49 10.11
CA CYS A 75 -1.28 3.02 10.49
C CYS A 75 -1.16 3.22 12.01
N LEU A 76 -2.19 3.76 12.66
CA LEU A 76 -2.21 3.94 14.11
C LEU A 76 -2.11 2.58 14.84
N ILE A 77 -2.89 1.61 14.40
CA ILE A 77 -2.89 0.25 14.95
C ILE A 77 -1.52 -0.42 14.74
N GLY A 78 -0.96 -0.32 13.53
CA GLY A 78 0.31 -0.94 13.16
C GLY A 78 1.54 -0.31 13.79
N THR A 79 1.46 0.95 14.23
CA THR A 79 2.57 1.66 14.88
C THR A 79 2.89 1.10 16.27
N ILE A 80 1.87 0.66 17.02
CA ILE A 80 2.03 0.13 18.38
C ILE A 80 2.89 -1.16 18.42
N PRO A 81 2.61 -2.20 17.62
CA PRO A 81 3.43 -3.43 17.60
C PRO A 81 4.77 -3.25 16.87
N GLY A 82 4.95 -2.19 16.08
CA GLY A 82 6.13 -1.99 15.24
C GLY A 82 7.46 -2.08 15.99
N PRO A 83 7.71 -1.27 17.04
CA PRO A 83 8.95 -1.32 17.81
C PRO A 83 9.19 -2.68 18.49
N PHE A 84 8.14 -3.35 18.97
CA PHE A 84 8.24 -4.67 19.57
C PHE A 84 8.73 -5.72 18.57
N LEU A 85 8.19 -5.68 17.35
CA LEU A 85 8.62 -6.59 16.27
C LEU A 85 10.06 -6.30 15.83
N ILE A 86 10.43 -5.03 15.69
CA ILE A 86 11.81 -4.63 15.36
C ILE A 86 12.81 -5.19 16.39
N HIS A 87 12.48 -5.14 17.68
CA HIS A 87 13.35 -5.67 18.73
C HIS A 87 13.45 -7.21 18.70
N ARG A 88 12.38 -7.92 18.28
CA ARG A 88 12.31 -9.39 18.29
C ARG A 88 12.92 -10.05 17.05
N ILE A 89 12.55 -9.59 15.86
CA ILE A 89 12.93 -10.21 14.57
C ILE A 89 13.85 -9.32 13.73
N GLY A 90 14.23 -8.15 14.25
CA GLY A 90 15.08 -7.19 13.55
C GLY A 90 14.33 -6.35 12.52
N VAL A 91 15.03 -5.37 11.96
CA VAL A 91 14.51 -4.41 10.97
C VAL A 91 14.03 -5.11 9.71
N TRP A 92 14.86 -6.00 9.16
CA TRP A 92 14.57 -6.71 7.91
C TRP A 92 13.41 -7.69 8.06
N GLY A 93 13.37 -8.47 9.15
CA GLY A 93 12.26 -9.38 9.43
C GLY A 93 10.94 -8.61 9.58
N THR A 94 10.98 -7.46 10.23
CA THR A 94 9.80 -6.59 10.43
C THR A 94 9.33 -5.97 9.11
N MET A 95 10.25 -5.58 8.23
CA MET A 95 9.90 -5.11 6.88
C MET A 95 9.21 -6.21 6.06
N THR A 96 9.71 -7.45 6.12
CA THR A 96 9.11 -8.59 5.42
C THR A 96 7.74 -8.96 5.97
N THR A 97 7.52 -8.96 7.28
CA THR A 97 6.21 -9.31 7.85
C THR A 97 5.13 -8.30 7.49
N TYR A 98 5.45 -7.01 7.53
CA TYR A 98 4.51 -5.95 7.16
C TYR A 98 4.30 -5.88 5.64
N GLY A 99 5.34 -6.11 4.85
CA GLY A 99 5.23 -6.23 3.40
C GLY A 99 4.36 -7.42 2.99
N ALA A 100 4.53 -8.58 3.64
CA ALA A 100 3.69 -9.76 3.40
C ALA A 100 2.22 -9.49 3.78
N LEU A 101 1.97 -8.80 4.90
CA LEU A 101 0.62 -8.42 5.30
C LEU A 101 -0.05 -7.48 4.28
N SER A 102 0.67 -6.46 3.82
CA SER A 102 0.21 -5.52 2.79
C SER A 102 -0.09 -6.25 1.47
N THR A 103 0.81 -7.14 1.05
CA THR A 103 0.67 -7.94 -0.18
C THR A 103 -0.53 -8.87 -0.10
N PHE A 104 -0.73 -9.56 1.02
CA PHE A 104 -1.90 -10.41 1.23
C PHE A 104 -3.21 -9.61 1.16
N ALA A 105 -3.26 -8.45 1.83
CA ALA A 105 -4.42 -7.57 1.80
C ALA A 105 -4.70 -6.98 0.40
N THR A 106 -3.66 -6.80 -0.41
CA THR A 106 -3.74 -6.33 -1.80
C THR A 106 -4.23 -7.44 -2.73
N LEU A 107 -3.74 -8.66 -2.56
CA LEU A 107 -4.19 -9.84 -3.31
C LEU A 107 -5.66 -10.18 -3.02
N ALA A 108 -6.07 -10.07 -1.76
CA ALA A 108 -7.46 -10.32 -1.34
C ALA A 108 -8.41 -9.16 -1.68
N PHE A 109 -7.88 -8.00 -2.09
CA PHE A 109 -8.66 -6.80 -2.38
C PHE A 109 -9.74 -6.98 -3.45
N PRO A 110 -9.46 -7.53 -4.65
CA PRO A 110 -10.48 -7.72 -5.68
C PRO A 110 -11.63 -8.64 -5.22
N PHE A 111 -11.33 -9.63 -4.38
CA PHE A 111 -12.35 -10.48 -3.77
C PHE A 111 -13.20 -9.71 -2.73
N ALA A 112 -12.56 -8.86 -1.94
CA ALA A 112 -13.24 -8.02 -0.95
C ALA A 112 -14.23 -7.03 -1.61
N VAL A 113 -13.89 -6.46 -2.76
CA VAL A 113 -14.79 -5.55 -3.51
C VAL A 113 -16.10 -6.24 -3.89
N ARG A 114 -16.06 -7.52 -4.30
CA ARG A 114 -17.27 -8.30 -4.62
C ARG A 114 -18.12 -8.64 -3.40
N THR A 115 -17.51 -8.73 -2.21
CA THR A 115 -18.21 -9.02 -0.96
C THR A 115 -18.92 -7.78 -0.42
N GLY A 116 -18.33 -6.61 -0.59
CA GLY A 116 -18.93 -5.32 -0.28
C GLY A 116 -18.08 -4.41 0.61
N PHE A 117 -18.65 -3.29 1.02
CA PHE A 117 -17.95 -2.18 1.67
C PHE A 117 -17.14 -2.58 2.92
N VAL A 118 -17.71 -3.39 3.82
CA VAL A 118 -17.05 -3.76 5.09
C VAL A 118 -15.78 -4.58 4.83
N ALA A 119 -15.82 -5.51 3.88
CA ALA A 119 -14.64 -6.30 3.51
C ALA A 119 -13.54 -5.41 2.92
N VAL A 120 -13.91 -4.48 2.04
CA VAL A 120 -12.97 -3.49 1.48
C VAL A 120 -12.35 -2.64 2.60
N PHE A 121 -13.16 -2.16 3.54
CA PHE A 121 -12.68 -1.36 4.67
C PHE A 121 -11.65 -2.14 5.51
N ILE A 122 -11.94 -3.41 5.84
CA ILE A 122 -11.00 -4.27 6.60
C ILE A 122 -9.68 -4.44 5.83
N MET A 123 -9.73 -4.74 4.53
CA MET A 123 -8.52 -4.89 3.72
C MET A 123 -7.70 -3.59 3.66
N ARG A 124 -8.36 -2.43 3.63
CA ARG A 124 -7.69 -1.11 3.67
C ARG A 124 -7.01 -0.85 5.01
N VAL A 125 -7.62 -1.27 6.12
CA VAL A 125 -6.98 -1.23 7.45
C VAL A 125 -5.74 -2.13 7.47
N LEU A 126 -5.81 -3.35 6.92
CA LEU A 126 -4.66 -4.27 6.85
C LEU A 126 -3.51 -3.71 5.99
N GLN A 127 -3.81 -3.09 4.85
CA GLN A 127 -2.82 -2.36 4.04
C GLN A 127 -2.19 -1.20 4.84
N GLY A 128 -3.01 -0.45 5.59
CA GLY A 128 -2.56 0.61 6.48
C GLY A 128 -1.59 0.13 7.57
N ILE A 129 -1.88 -1.03 8.18
CA ILE A 129 -0.94 -1.67 9.13
C ILE A 129 0.39 -1.92 8.42
N GLY A 130 0.38 -2.53 7.22
CA GLY A 130 1.58 -2.79 6.43
C GLY A 130 2.44 -1.54 6.17
N THR A 131 1.81 -0.39 5.91
CA THR A 131 2.52 0.88 5.67
C THR A 131 2.96 1.63 6.91
N SER A 132 2.50 1.27 8.11
CA SER A 132 2.74 2.05 9.34
C SER A 132 4.22 2.18 9.70
N LEU A 133 5.02 1.19 9.31
CA LEU A 133 6.44 1.11 9.62
C LEU A 133 7.33 1.96 8.73
N SER A 134 6.83 2.53 7.63
CA SER A 134 7.68 3.22 6.66
C SER A 134 8.43 4.41 7.28
N SER A 135 7.77 5.16 8.16
CA SER A 135 8.36 6.30 8.86
C SER A 135 9.46 5.90 9.85
N PRO A 136 9.23 4.99 10.84
CA PRO A 136 10.29 4.57 11.75
C PRO A 136 11.41 3.79 11.06
N LEU A 137 11.11 2.98 10.03
CA LEU A 137 12.12 2.25 9.27
C LEU A 137 13.07 3.20 8.53
N THR A 138 12.56 4.29 7.96
CA THR A 138 13.38 5.30 7.30
C THR A 138 14.43 5.89 8.25
N GLY A 139 14.03 6.21 9.48
CA GLY A 139 14.95 6.73 10.50
C GLY A 139 15.94 5.66 11.00
N LEU A 140 15.48 4.43 11.17
CA LEU A 140 16.30 3.34 11.71
C LEU A 140 17.35 2.83 10.71
N VAL A 141 17.00 2.70 9.43
CA VAL A 141 17.94 2.33 8.37
C VAL A 141 19.01 3.42 8.23
N ALA A 142 18.60 4.69 8.27
CA ALA A 142 19.54 5.79 8.24
C ALA A 142 20.47 5.77 9.47
N SER A 143 19.98 5.53 10.69
CA SER A 143 20.83 5.53 11.88
C SER A 143 21.81 4.36 11.95
N GLN A 144 21.43 3.19 11.42
CA GLN A 144 22.28 1.99 11.42
C GLN A 144 23.34 2.00 10.31
N TRP A 145 23.02 2.55 9.14
CA TRP A 145 23.85 2.37 7.94
C TRP A 145 24.48 3.66 7.40
N SER A 146 24.04 4.84 7.86
CA SER A 146 24.66 6.11 7.48
C SER A 146 25.91 6.41 8.32
N THR A 147 26.84 7.18 7.74
CA THR A 147 27.87 7.86 8.52
C THR A 147 27.20 9.03 9.26
N THR A 148 27.56 9.32 10.51
CA THR A 148 26.98 10.42 11.31
C THR A 148 26.96 11.77 10.58
N LYS A 149 27.91 12.01 9.68
CA LYS A 149 28.00 13.24 8.85
C LYS A 149 26.98 13.30 7.69
N SER A 150 26.42 12.17 7.26
CA SER A 150 25.53 12.04 6.09
C SER A 150 24.17 11.42 6.41
N ALA A 151 23.79 11.32 7.68
CA ALA A 151 22.52 10.73 8.13
C ALA A 151 21.31 11.47 7.55
N GLY A 152 21.35 12.80 7.52
CA GLY A 152 20.29 13.63 6.94
C GLY A 152 20.06 13.34 5.45
N THR A 153 21.13 13.12 4.68
CA THR A 153 21.02 12.78 3.25
C THR A 153 20.39 11.40 3.05
N PHE A 154 20.70 10.41 3.91
CA PHE A 154 20.09 9.08 3.85
C PHE A 154 18.58 9.13 4.12
N VAL A 155 18.17 9.87 5.16
CA VAL A 155 16.75 10.08 5.48
C VAL A 155 16.03 10.81 4.35
N ALA A 156 16.66 11.83 3.76
CA ALA A 156 16.09 12.57 2.64
C ALA A 156 15.85 11.67 1.42
N ILE A 157 16.85 10.86 1.03
CA ILE A 157 16.72 9.92 -0.09
C ILE A 157 15.63 8.89 0.20
N LEU A 158 15.63 8.28 1.39
CA LEU A 158 14.61 7.30 1.76
C LEU A 158 13.20 7.91 1.78
N SER A 159 13.04 9.17 2.19
CA SER A 159 11.74 9.86 2.21
C SER A 159 11.14 10.05 0.81
N CYS A 160 11.97 10.00 -0.25
CA CYS A 160 11.48 10.06 -1.63
C CYS A 160 10.61 8.85 -2.02
N HIS A 161 10.59 7.77 -1.23
CA HIS A 161 9.77 6.58 -1.53
C HIS A 161 8.29 6.92 -1.79
N ILE A 162 7.73 7.90 -1.07
CA ILE A 162 6.34 8.36 -1.18
C ILE A 162 6.06 8.98 -2.56
N GLN A 163 7.04 9.68 -3.11
CA GLN A 163 6.92 10.27 -4.44
C GLN A 163 7.11 9.22 -5.52
N PHE A 164 8.11 8.35 -5.36
CA PHE A 164 8.37 7.25 -6.30
C PHE A 164 7.18 6.30 -6.43
N CYS A 165 6.51 5.96 -5.33
CA CYS A 165 5.35 5.06 -5.41
C CYS A 165 4.21 5.70 -6.21
N SER A 166 3.98 7.01 -6.05
CA SER A 166 2.93 7.73 -6.78
C SER A 166 3.24 7.83 -8.27
N ILE A 167 4.50 8.14 -8.61
CA ILE A 167 5.00 8.19 -9.99
C ILE A 167 4.87 6.84 -10.68
N PHE A 168 5.05 5.74 -9.96
CA PHE A 168 4.89 4.39 -10.51
C PHE A 168 3.42 3.97 -10.61
N THR A 169 2.67 4.11 -9.51
CA THR A 169 1.33 3.51 -9.38
C THR A 169 0.29 4.21 -10.24
N MET A 170 0.33 5.55 -10.34
CA MET A 170 -0.71 6.29 -11.07
C MET A 170 -0.70 5.98 -12.58
N PRO A 171 0.43 6.06 -13.31
CA PRO A 171 0.44 5.73 -14.72
C PRO A 171 0.16 4.25 -14.99
N VAL A 172 0.66 3.35 -14.15
CA VAL A 172 0.42 1.91 -14.27
C VAL A 172 -1.07 1.60 -14.09
N ALA A 173 -1.71 2.18 -13.08
CA ALA A 173 -3.14 2.01 -12.88
C ALA A 173 -3.94 2.59 -14.06
N GLY A 174 -3.58 3.77 -14.57
CA GLY A 174 -4.20 4.37 -15.75
C GLY A 174 -4.10 3.49 -17.00
N ALA A 175 -2.90 3.00 -17.31
CA ALA A 175 -2.69 2.14 -18.47
C ALA A 175 -3.44 0.81 -18.36
N LEU A 176 -3.45 0.19 -17.17
CA LEU A 176 -4.11 -1.10 -16.95
C LEU A 176 -5.63 -1.00 -16.90
N CYS A 177 -6.19 0.10 -16.40
CA CYS A 177 -7.63 0.32 -16.37
C CYS A 177 -8.27 0.32 -17.78
N GLU A 178 -7.55 0.78 -18.79
CA GLU A 178 -8.01 0.80 -20.20
C GLU A 178 -7.90 -0.57 -20.89
N THR A 179 -7.14 -1.51 -20.30
CA THR A 179 -6.99 -2.85 -20.88
C THR A 179 -8.19 -3.74 -20.57
N SER A 180 -8.38 -4.79 -21.38
CA SER A 180 -9.43 -5.80 -21.17
C SER A 180 -9.30 -6.58 -19.85
N LEU A 181 -8.17 -6.46 -19.14
CA LEU A 181 -7.95 -7.07 -17.83
C LEU A 181 -8.61 -6.27 -16.69
N GLY A 182 -8.98 -5.01 -16.94
CA GLY A 182 -9.67 -4.13 -16.02
C GLY A 182 -8.88 -3.78 -14.75
N TRP A 183 -9.58 -3.16 -13.80
CA TRP A 183 -9.04 -2.73 -12.51
C TRP A 183 -8.39 -3.82 -11.62
N PRO A 184 -8.80 -5.12 -11.64
CA PRO A 184 -8.18 -6.12 -10.77
C PRO A 184 -6.71 -6.36 -11.11
N SER A 185 -6.32 -6.13 -12.37
CA SER A 185 -4.96 -6.36 -12.87
C SER A 185 -3.91 -5.47 -12.20
N VAL A 186 -4.31 -4.26 -11.77
CA VAL A 186 -3.45 -3.34 -11.00
C VAL A 186 -3.02 -3.98 -9.69
N PHE A 187 -3.95 -4.57 -8.94
CA PHE A 187 -3.66 -5.22 -7.67
C PHE A 187 -2.78 -6.46 -7.82
N TYR A 188 -3.00 -7.27 -8.87
CA TYR A 188 -2.16 -8.43 -9.15
C TYR A 188 -0.73 -8.03 -9.57
N LEU A 189 -0.58 -6.99 -10.38
CA LEU A 189 0.74 -6.48 -10.74
C LEU A 189 1.49 -5.95 -9.52
N GLN A 190 0.80 -5.19 -8.67
CA GLN A 190 1.40 -4.64 -7.45
C GLN A 190 1.95 -5.76 -6.53
N VAL A 191 1.20 -6.86 -6.40
CA VAL A 191 1.60 -8.06 -5.65
C VAL A 191 2.84 -8.74 -6.24
N ILE A 192 2.96 -8.81 -7.57
CA ILE A 192 4.13 -9.39 -8.24
C ILE A 192 5.37 -8.52 -8.03
N THR A 193 5.18 -7.20 -7.96
CA THR A 193 6.28 -6.25 -7.77
C THR A 193 6.75 -6.09 -6.33
N ALA A 194 5.95 -6.52 -5.33
CA ALA A 194 6.19 -6.35 -3.90
C ALA A 194 6.98 -7.49 -3.26
#